data_AF-A0A3M1ANY3-F1
#
_entry.id   AF-A0A3M1ANY3-F1
#
_cell.length_a   1.000
_cell.length_b   1.000
_cell.length_c   1.000
_cell.angle_alpha   90.00
_cell.angle_beta   90.00
_cell.angle_gamma   90.00
#
_symmetry.space_group_name_H-M   'P 1'
#
loop_
_entity.id
_entity.type
_entity.pdbx_description
1 polymer ?
#
loop_
_entity_poly.entity_id
_entity_poly.type
_entity_poly.pdbx_seq_one_letter_code
_entity_poly.pdbx_strand_id
1 'polypeptide(L)'
;MRKGSTIPSSTTAHLVQLIKSMSKAEKRSFKLYSKRAGGSEDALFIKLFDALDRQKEYDEEAIFRKVPEIKRSQLSNLKRNLYRQLLTSLRLIQSSKNIEIEIREQIDFAQVLYSKGLYRQSLKLLQRSKTLAEEHDLTLLILETVEMEKMIESRHISKGMEGRTGLLTAQSEERLTSLSNQVKLTNLSLELYGQYVKTGPIRNPQEAQHIQEFFESRMPALNFETLGFVEKVNYCKCYSLYHYILQNFPQHFRYTKMWVALFENNPIMKQFDPETYLRGMNHLLTALFYAGDVERHETELKNLERFILKNAESFDTNLEV
;
A
#
# COMPACT_ATOMS: atom_id res chain seq x y z
N MET A 1 -26.10 10.27 39.48
CA MET A 1 -25.10 11.16 38.83
C MET A 1 -24.75 10.58 37.48
N ARG A 2 -25.10 11.25 36.38
CA ARG A 2 -24.75 10.81 35.02
C ARG A 2 -23.23 10.94 34.85
N LYS A 3 -22.55 9.85 34.50
CA LYS A 3 -21.15 9.86 34.06
C LYS A 3 -21.07 10.79 32.85
N GLY A 4 -20.30 11.86 32.95
CA GLY A 4 -20.00 12.71 31.80
C GLY A 4 -19.12 11.93 30.83
N SER A 5 -19.73 11.29 29.84
CA SER A 5 -19.02 10.78 28.67
C SER A 5 -18.55 12.00 27.86
N THR A 6 -17.32 12.46 28.13
CA THR A 6 -16.67 13.43 27.26
C THR A 6 -16.48 12.79 25.88
N ILE A 7 -17.18 13.32 24.88
CA ILE A 7 -16.98 12.93 23.48
C ILE A 7 -15.50 13.18 23.17
N PRO A 8 -14.71 12.16 22.79
CA PRO A 8 -13.29 12.35 22.52
C PRO A 8 -13.14 13.33 21.36
N SER A 9 -12.13 14.21 21.43
CA SER A 9 -11.68 14.89 20.21
C SER A 9 -11.30 13.85 19.16
N SER A 10 -11.46 14.17 17.87
CA SER A 10 -11.12 13.25 16.77
C SER A 10 -9.72 12.63 16.94
N THR A 11 -8.74 13.43 17.35
CA THR A 11 -7.38 12.98 17.65
C THR A 11 -7.30 11.96 18.80
N THR A 12 -8.13 12.11 19.84
CA THR A 12 -8.17 11.16 20.96
C THR A 12 -8.84 9.85 20.52
N ALA A 13 -9.91 9.92 19.73
CA ALA A 13 -10.56 8.74 19.18
C ALA A 13 -9.58 7.93 18.31
N HIS A 14 -8.82 8.59 17.43
CA HIS A 14 -7.83 7.94 16.57
C HIS A 14 -6.73 7.24 17.37
N LEU A 15 -6.23 7.87 18.45
CA LEU A 15 -5.25 7.24 19.34
C LEU A 15 -5.79 5.98 20.01
N VAL A 16 -7.00 6.04 20.56
CA VAL A 16 -7.63 4.88 21.20
C VAL A 16 -7.85 3.78 20.18
N GLN A 17 -8.37 4.11 18.99
CA GLN A 17 -8.55 3.16 17.90
C GLN A 17 -7.24 2.45 17.54
N LEU A 18 -6.14 3.19 17.38
CA LEU A 18 -4.82 2.61 17.10
C LEU A 18 -4.37 1.66 18.21
N ILE A 19 -4.47 2.06 19.48
CA ILE A 19 -4.11 1.19 20.60
C ILE A 19 -4.94 -0.10 20.60
N LYS A 20 -6.22 -0.02 20.21
CA LYS A 20 -7.13 -1.17 20.17
C LYS A 20 -6.88 -2.09 18.99
N SER A 21 -6.44 -1.57 17.85
CA SER A 21 -6.12 -2.41 16.68
C SER A 21 -4.82 -3.20 16.86
N MET A 22 -3.91 -2.76 17.73
CA MET A 22 -2.64 -3.45 17.96
C MET A 22 -2.82 -4.85 18.57
N SER A 23 -2.09 -5.81 18.01
CA SER A 23 -1.90 -7.16 18.54
C SER A 23 -1.12 -7.16 19.87
N LYS A 24 -1.21 -8.27 20.62
CA LYS A 24 -0.43 -8.44 21.86
C LYS A 24 1.09 -8.31 21.63
N ALA A 25 1.57 -8.77 20.47
CA ALA A 25 2.98 -8.69 20.10
C ALA A 25 3.42 -7.24 19.85
N GLU A 26 2.64 -6.46 19.09
CA GLU A 26 2.94 -5.06 18.82
C GLU A 26 2.92 -4.21 20.09
N LYS A 27 1.95 -4.44 20.98
CA LYS A 27 1.88 -3.76 22.29
C LYS A 27 3.11 -4.05 23.14
N ARG A 28 3.62 -5.29 23.11
CA ARG A 28 4.85 -5.68 23.80
C ARG A 28 6.07 -5.01 23.19
N SER A 29 6.18 -4.99 21.88
CA SER A 29 7.27 -4.33 21.15
C SER A 29 7.31 -2.83 21.44
N PHE A 30 6.17 -2.14 21.43
CA PHE A 30 6.08 -0.73 21.80
C PHE A 30 6.61 -0.47 23.21
N LYS A 31 6.19 -1.26 24.21
CA LYS A 31 6.70 -1.11 25.59
C LYS A 31 8.21 -1.32 25.69
N LEU A 32 8.77 -2.24 24.90
CA LEU A 32 10.22 -2.47 24.87
C LEU A 32 10.95 -1.31 24.20
N TYR A 33 10.40 -0.80 23.09
CA TYR A 33 10.91 0.37 22.37
C TYR A 33 10.98 1.59 23.28
N SER A 34 9.87 1.96 23.95
CA SER A 34 9.82 3.12 24.85
C SER A 34 10.74 2.97 26.06
N LYS A 35 10.96 1.74 26.58
CA LYS A 35 11.91 1.52 27.68
C LYS A 35 13.37 1.76 27.28
N ARG A 36 13.74 1.51 26.02
CA ARG A 36 15.10 1.70 25.52
C ARG A 36 15.43 3.16 25.23
N ALA A 37 14.44 4.00 24.96
CA ALA A 37 14.62 5.42 24.65
C ALA A 37 15.13 6.25 25.85
N GLY A 38 14.90 5.80 27.08
CA GLY A 38 15.58 6.28 28.30
C GLY A 38 15.20 7.69 28.73
N GLY A 39 14.14 7.84 29.52
CA GLY A 39 13.77 9.09 30.18
C GLY A 39 12.63 8.94 31.19
N SER A 40 12.46 9.90 32.10
CA SER A 40 11.32 9.93 33.04
C SER A 40 9.98 10.14 32.32
N GLU A 41 9.98 10.84 31.19
CA GLU A 41 8.81 11.00 30.32
C GLU A 41 8.38 9.68 29.65
N ASP A 42 9.32 8.78 29.35
CA ASP A 42 9.02 7.48 28.75
C ASP A 42 8.23 6.57 29.69
N ALA A 43 8.50 6.67 31.00
CA ALA A 43 7.70 5.99 32.01
C ALA A 43 6.25 6.49 32.05
N LEU A 44 6.01 7.79 31.78
CA LEU A 44 4.67 8.36 31.71
C LEU A 44 3.93 7.92 30.45
N PHE A 45 4.60 7.80 29.30
CA PHE A 45 3.97 7.30 28.07
C PHE A 45 3.50 5.85 28.21
N ILE A 46 4.31 4.98 28.82
CA ILE A 46 3.92 3.59 29.07
C ILE A 46 2.72 3.53 30.02
N LYS A 47 2.71 4.33 31.09
CA LYS A 47 1.58 4.40 32.02
C LYS A 47 0.30 4.90 31.35
N LEU A 48 0.40 5.96 30.52
CA LEU A 48 -0.73 6.47 29.75
C LEU A 48 -1.26 5.44 28.76
N PHE A 49 -0.36 4.77 28.02
CA PHE A 49 -0.70 3.69 27.12
C PHE A 49 -1.47 2.57 27.85
N ASP A 50 -0.96 2.10 28.99
CA ASP A 50 -1.61 1.05 29.78
C ASP A 50 -2.96 1.48 30.35
N ALA A 51 -3.11 2.76 30.71
CA ALA A 51 -4.38 3.30 31.14
C ALA A 51 -5.42 3.27 30.02
N LEU A 52 -5.05 3.70 28.80
CA LEU A 52 -5.90 3.73 27.61
C LEU A 52 -6.23 2.33 27.09
N ASP A 53 -5.24 1.44 27.02
CA ASP A 53 -5.42 0.07 26.52
C ASP A 53 -6.40 -0.74 27.38
N ARG A 54 -6.48 -0.47 28.69
CA ARG A 54 -7.41 -1.14 29.60
C ARG A 54 -8.82 -0.57 29.60
N GLN A 55 -9.05 0.61 29.02
CA GLN A 55 -10.37 1.23 28.97
C GLN A 55 -11.23 0.58 27.89
N LYS A 56 -12.49 0.29 28.20
CA LYS A 56 -13.47 -0.13 27.17
C LYS A 56 -13.97 1.07 26.37
N GLU A 57 -14.28 2.15 27.09
CA GLU A 57 -14.66 3.46 26.55
C GLU A 57 -13.70 4.49 27.11
N TYR A 58 -13.40 5.53 26.33
CA TYR A 58 -12.51 6.60 26.76
C TYR A 58 -13.11 7.36 27.95
N ASP A 59 -12.40 7.35 29.08
CA ASP A 59 -12.74 8.09 30.30
C ASP A 59 -11.47 8.81 30.79
N GLU A 60 -11.45 10.13 30.62
CA GLU A 60 -10.32 10.98 30.98
C GLU A 60 -10.07 11.02 32.50
N GLU A 61 -11.12 11.01 33.32
CA GLU A 61 -11.01 10.97 34.78
C GLU A 61 -10.45 9.62 35.25
N ALA A 62 -10.73 8.53 34.54
CA ALA A 62 -10.09 7.25 34.80
C ALA A 62 -8.58 7.25 34.50
N ILE A 63 -8.10 8.09 33.59
CA ILE A 63 -6.66 8.24 33.33
C ILE A 63 -5.98 8.89 34.54
N PHE A 64 -6.50 10.03 35.01
CA PHE A 64 -5.92 10.74 36.16
C PHE A 64 -5.96 9.92 37.46
N ARG A 65 -7.00 9.10 37.65
CA ARG A 65 -7.06 8.16 38.79
C ARG A 65 -6.01 7.05 38.71
N LYS A 66 -5.69 6.57 37.50
CA LYS A 66 -4.70 5.50 37.30
C LYS A 66 -3.25 6.00 37.24
N VAL A 67 -3.06 7.23 36.79
CA VAL A 67 -1.74 7.83 36.58
C VAL A 67 -1.73 9.25 37.17
N PRO A 68 -1.66 9.37 38.51
CA PRO A 68 -1.77 10.65 39.22
C PRO A 68 -0.60 11.61 38.91
N GLU A 69 0.50 11.11 38.37
CA GLU A 69 1.65 11.93 37.94
C GLU A 69 1.34 12.78 36.70
N ILE A 70 0.29 12.45 35.93
CA ILE A 70 -0.11 13.22 34.74
C ILE A 70 -0.95 14.42 35.16
N LYS A 71 -0.43 15.63 34.92
CA LYS A 71 -1.21 16.87 35.08
C LYS A 71 -2.23 17.01 33.95
N ARG A 72 -3.42 17.55 34.27
CA ARG A 72 -4.49 17.80 33.30
C ARG A 72 -4.01 18.62 32.10
N SER A 73 -3.20 19.64 32.34
CA SER A 73 -2.62 20.50 31.29
C SER A 73 -1.67 19.77 30.34
N GLN A 74 -1.06 18.67 30.77
CA GLN A 74 -0.09 17.91 29.97
C GLN A 74 -0.73 16.80 29.14
N LEU A 75 -1.95 16.35 29.50
CA LEU A 75 -2.56 15.17 28.90
C LEU A 75 -2.70 15.27 27.37
N SER A 76 -3.07 16.44 26.85
CA SER A 76 -3.20 16.65 25.39
C SER A 76 -1.86 16.44 24.66
N ASN A 77 -0.77 17.00 25.19
CA ASN A 77 0.57 16.84 24.63
C ASN A 77 1.06 15.38 24.77
N LEU A 78 0.81 14.75 25.92
CA LEU A 78 1.17 13.35 26.15
C LEU A 78 0.45 12.41 25.18
N LYS A 79 -0.84 12.64 24.89
CA LYS A 79 -1.58 11.88 23.88
C LYS A 79 -0.97 12.03 22.49
N ARG A 80 -0.62 13.26 22.09
CA ARG A 80 0.02 13.53 20.78
C ARG A 80 1.37 12.84 20.65
N ASN A 81 2.21 12.91 21.69
CA ASN A 81 3.52 12.27 21.70
C ASN A 81 3.41 10.74 21.74
N LEU A 82 2.47 10.19 22.53
CA LEU A 82 2.18 8.77 22.55
C LEU A 82 1.77 8.26 21.16
N TYR A 83 0.89 8.97 20.47
CA TYR A 83 0.51 8.63 19.10
C TYR A 83 1.73 8.57 18.16
N ARG A 84 2.61 9.57 18.20
CA ARG A 84 3.85 9.58 17.40
C ARG A 84 4.75 8.39 17.74
N GLN A 85 4.99 8.10 19.03
CA GLN A 85 5.83 6.98 19.44
C GLN A 85 5.24 5.62 19.04
N LEU A 86 3.92 5.46 19.11
CA LEU A 86 3.24 4.26 18.64
C LEU A 86 3.46 4.06 17.14
N LEU A 87 3.27 5.09 16.32
CA LEU A 87 3.54 5.01 14.88
C LEU A 87 5.00 4.69 14.58
N THR A 88 5.95 5.31 15.30
CA THR A 88 7.38 5.01 15.13
C THR A 88 7.69 3.56 15.48
N SER A 89 7.17 3.05 16.60
CA SER A 89 7.38 1.65 17.00
C SER A 89 6.74 0.67 16.02
N LEU A 90 5.55 0.98 15.50
CA LEU A 90 4.87 0.13 14.52
C LEU A 90 5.62 0.11 13.19
N ARG A 91 6.12 1.26 12.72
CA ARG A 91 6.98 1.33 11.53
C ARG A 91 8.21 0.43 11.65
N LEU A 92 8.87 0.39 12.83
CA LEU A 92 10.04 -0.46 13.06
C LEU A 92 9.72 -1.97 13.01
N ILE A 93 8.48 -2.36 13.35
CA ILE A 93 8.02 -3.74 13.19
C ILE A 93 7.75 -4.01 11.71
N GLN A 94 7.10 -3.06 11.04
CA GLN A 94 6.67 -3.20 9.66
C GLN A 94 7.82 -3.12 8.64
N SER A 95 8.95 -2.47 8.95
CA SER A 95 10.09 -2.38 8.02
C SER A 95 10.68 -3.75 7.65
N SER A 96 10.48 -4.77 8.50
CA SER A 96 10.86 -6.16 8.20
C SER A 96 9.80 -6.98 7.44
N LYS A 97 8.59 -6.43 7.28
CA LYS A 97 7.42 -7.13 6.72
C LYS A 97 6.87 -6.50 5.44
N ASN A 98 7.06 -5.20 5.27
CA ASN A 98 6.58 -4.46 4.12
C ASN A 98 7.77 -3.94 3.32
N ILE A 99 7.89 -4.45 2.10
CA ILE A 99 9.02 -4.19 1.23
C ILE A 99 9.13 -2.72 0.83
N GLU A 100 8.02 -1.99 0.67
CA GLU A 100 8.07 -0.56 0.37
C GLU A 100 8.62 0.24 1.56
N ILE A 101 8.27 -0.13 2.79
CA ILE A 101 8.81 0.51 4.00
C ILE A 101 10.30 0.20 4.13
N GLU A 102 10.71 -1.05 3.85
CA GLU A 102 12.12 -1.44 3.82
C GLU A 102 12.91 -0.61 2.80
N ILE A 103 12.43 -0.52 1.56
CA ILE A 103 13.08 0.22 0.47
C ILE A 103 13.19 1.71 0.83
N ARG A 104 12.11 2.33 1.33
CA ARG A 104 12.13 3.74 1.76
C ARG A 104 13.12 3.97 2.90
N GLU A 105 13.21 3.05 3.86
CA GLU A 105 14.20 3.14 4.94
C GLU A 105 15.64 3.04 4.41
N GLN A 106 15.91 2.17 3.43
CA GLN A 106 17.23 2.12 2.79
C GLN A 106 17.57 3.39 2.00
N ILE A 107 16.58 4.02 1.35
CA ILE A 107 16.75 5.32 0.69
C ILE A 107 17.06 6.40 1.73
N ASP A 108 16.35 6.43 2.87
CA ASP A 108 16.64 7.34 3.98
C ASP A 108 18.08 7.15 4.50
N PHE A 109 18.53 5.92 4.67
CA PHE A 109 19.92 5.63 5.07
C PHE A 109 20.92 6.07 4.02
N ALA A 110 20.63 5.89 2.73
CA ALA A 110 21.46 6.43 1.66
C ALA A 110 21.59 7.95 1.77
N GLN A 111 20.49 8.66 2.06
CA GLN A 111 20.48 10.11 2.22
C GLN A 111 21.34 10.54 3.42
N VAL A 112 21.24 9.84 4.55
CA VAL A 112 22.09 10.10 5.72
C VAL A 112 23.57 9.91 5.37
N LEU A 113 23.94 8.82 4.68
CA LEU A 113 25.31 8.55 4.28
C LEU A 113 25.83 9.60 3.29
N TYR A 114 25.00 10.01 2.34
CA TYR A 114 25.31 11.11 1.41
C TYR A 114 25.61 12.40 2.16
N SER A 115 24.75 12.81 3.10
CA SER A 115 24.97 14.00 3.93
C SER A 115 26.22 13.93 4.81
N LYS A 116 26.76 12.73 5.07
CA LYS A 116 28.02 12.51 5.78
C LYS A 116 29.24 12.41 4.85
N GLY A 117 29.08 12.61 3.53
CA GLY A 117 30.16 12.50 2.54
C GLY A 117 30.52 11.06 2.16
N LEU A 118 29.74 10.06 2.59
CA LEU A 118 30.00 8.64 2.37
C LEU A 118 29.35 8.15 1.05
N TYR A 119 29.69 8.79 -0.07
CA TYR A 119 29.00 8.63 -1.36
C TYR A 119 28.97 7.20 -1.89
N ARG A 120 30.08 6.47 -1.84
CA ARG A 120 30.14 5.07 -2.30
C ARG A 120 29.21 4.17 -1.48
N GLN A 121 29.05 4.43 -0.19
CA GLN A 121 28.15 3.66 0.67
C GLN A 121 26.69 4.00 0.37
N SER A 122 26.39 5.28 0.14
CA SER A 122 25.08 5.73 -0.33
C SER A 122 24.67 5.05 -1.64
N LEU A 123 25.53 5.08 -2.67
CA LEU A 123 25.26 4.43 -3.96
C LEU A 123 25.05 2.92 -3.83
N LYS A 124 25.78 2.25 -2.92
CA LYS A 124 25.60 0.81 -2.67
C LYS A 124 24.23 0.49 -2.08
N LEU A 125 23.71 1.34 -1.18
CA LEU A 125 22.35 1.18 -0.66
C LEU A 125 21.32 1.42 -1.76
N LEU A 126 21.45 2.50 -2.53
CA LEU A 126 20.54 2.81 -3.64
C LEU A 126 20.47 1.69 -4.67
N GLN A 127 21.61 1.11 -5.04
CA GLN A 127 21.63 -0.01 -5.99
C GLN A 127 20.87 -1.23 -5.48
N ARG A 128 20.96 -1.55 -4.17
CA ARG A 128 20.22 -2.66 -3.56
C ARG A 128 18.73 -2.35 -3.48
N SER A 129 18.38 -1.14 -3.04
CA SER A 129 16.99 -0.65 -3.00
C SER A 129 16.34 -0.70 -4.37
N LYS A 130 17.08 -0.30 -5.43
CA LYS A 130 16.60 -0.33 -6.81
C LYS A 130 16.31 -1.76 -7.29
N THR A 131 17.25 -2.70 -7.08
CA THR A 131 17.04 -4.10 -7.45
C THR A 131 15.82 -4.69 -6.77
N LEU A 132 15.66 -4.43 -5.46
CA LEU A 132 14.50 -4.90 -4.71
C LEU A 132 13.19 -4.25 -5.19
N ALA A 133 13.22 -2.97 -5.54
CA ALA A 133 12.08 -2.28 -6.12
C ALA A 133 11.72 -2.81 -7.53
N GLU A 134 12.70 -3.20 -8.34
CA GLU A 134 12.49 -3.83 -9.66
C GLU A 134 11.86 -5.22 -9.54
N GLU A 135 12.28 -6.03 -8.58
CA GLU A 135 11.69 -7.36 -8.31
C GLU A 135 10.20 -7.30 -7.95
N HIS A 136 9.74 -6.17 -7.40
CA HIS A 136 8.35 -5.93 -7.00
C HIS A 136 7.62 -4.88 -7.87
N ASP A 137 8.22 -4.48 -8.98
CA ASP A 137 7.68 -3.47 -9.93
C ASP A 137 7.22 -2.16 -9.26
N LEU A 138 7.97 -1.69 -8.26
CA LEU A 138 7.70 -0.48 -7.49
C LEU A 138 8.24 0.77 -8.22
N THR A 139 7.63 1.08 -9.37
CA THR A 139 8.11 2.09 -10.33
C THR A 139 8.45 3.45 -9.72
N LEU A 140 7.65 3.94 -8.77
CA LEU A 140 7.92 5.21 -8.09
C LEU A 140 9.21 5.17 -7.25
N LEU A 141 9.44 4.08 -6.51
CA LEU A 141 10.65 3.91 -5.69
C LEU A 141 11.88 3.69 -6.58
N ILE A 142 11.72 2.98 -7.71
CA ILE A 142 12.80 2.85 -8.70
C ILE A 142 13.19 4.25 -9.20
N LEU A 143 12.21 5.07 -9.62
CA LEU A 143 12.46 6.41 -10.11
C LEU A 143 13.15 7.27 -9.04
N GLU A 144 12.69 7.22 -7.79
CA GLU A 144 13.31 7.93 -6.66
C GLU A 144 14.78 7.54 -6.48
N THR A 145 15.08 6.23 -6.52
CA THR A 145 16.47 5.74 -6.41
C THR A 145 17.34 6.26 -7.54
N VAL A 146 16.85 6.22 -8.79
CA VAL A 146 17.58 6.67 -9.99
C VAL A 146 17.84 8.17 -9.96
N GLU A 147 16.85 8.97 -9.57
CA GLU A 147 17.04 10.43 -9.41
C GLU A 147 18.07 10.75 -8.33
N MET A 148 18.09 10.00 -7.24
CA MET A 148 19.10 10.16 -6.21
C MET A 148 20.50 9.74 -6.69
N GLU A 149 20.62 8.66 -7.45
CA GLU A 149 21.88 8.28 -8.11
C GLU A 149 22.37 9.40 -9.04
N LYS A 150 21.49 9.94 -9.90
CA LYS A 150 21.81 11.08 -10.79
C LYS A 150 22.28 12.31 -10.01
N MET A 151 21.62 12.63 -8.90
CA MET A 151 22.02 13.73 -8.03
C MET A 151 23.44 13.52 -7.46
N ILE A 152 23.76 12.31 -7.00
CA ILE A 152 25.09 12.00 -6.45
C ILE A 152 26.15 12.10 -7.55
N GLU A 153 25.90 11.51 -8.72
CA GLU A 153 26.85 11.48 -9.82
C GLU A 153 27.15 12.88 -10.38
N SER A 154 26.13 13.71 -10.55
CA SER A 154 26.29 15.08 -11.06
C SER A 154 27.18 15.97 -10.17
N ARG A 155 27.26 15.68 -8.87
CA ARG A 155 28.01 16.48 -7.89
C ARG A 155 29.38 15.92 -7.53
N HIS A 156 29.57 14.60 -7.70
CA HIS A 156 30.73 13.90 -7.17
C HIS A 156 31.37 12.96 -8.19
N ILE A 157 31.45 13.38 -9.47
CA ILE A 157 31.97 12.61 -10.61
C ILE A 157 33.04 11.61 -10.16
N SER A 158 32.61 10.36 -10.07
CA SER A 158 33.52 9.27 -9.74
C SER A 158 34.42 9.02 -10.93
N LYS A 159 35.75 9.06 -10.76
CA LYS A 159 36.68 8.55 -11.78
C LYS A 159 36.29 7.10 -12.12
N GLY A 160 35.94 6.84 -13.39
CA GLY A 160 35.58 5.51 -13.91
C GLY A 160 34.14 5.31 -14.40
N MET A 161 33.34 6.37 -14.57
CA MET A 161 31.89 6.26 -14.85
C MET A 161 31.42 6.88 -16.19
N GLU A 162 32.32 7.11 -17.15
CA GLU A 162 31.94 7.47 -18.52
C GLU A 162 31.06 6.34 -19.11
N GLY A 163 29.76 6.61 -19.25
CA GLY A 163 28.75 5.64 -19.69
C GLY A 163 27.57 5.43 -18.71
N ARG A 164 27.79 5.60 -17.40
CA ARG A 164 26.71 5.41 -16.39
C ARG A 164 25.64 6.50 -16.46
N THR A 165 26.02 7.74 -16.80
CA THR A 165 25.09 8.86 -16.90
C THR A 165 24.01 8.62 -17.97
N GLY A 166 24.39 8.09 -19.14
CA GLY A 166 23.42 7.78 -20.20
C GLY A 166 22.42 6.71 -19.78
N LEU A 167 22.89 5.68 -19.07
CA LEU A 167 22.03 4.62 -18.52
C LEU A 167 21.04 5.17 -17.48
N LEU A 168 21.50 6.02 -16.56
CA LEU A 168 20.63 6.61 -15.54
C LEU A 168 19.57 7.55 -16.14
N THR A 169 19.94 8.34 -17.14
CA THR A 169 18.97 9.21 -17.85
C THR A 169 17.90 8.38 -18.53
N ALA A 170 18.29 7.38 -19.33
CA ALA A 170 17.36 6.49 -20.02
C ALA A 170 16.45 5.73 -19.04
N GLN A 171 17.01 5.21 -17.94
CA GLN A 171 16.22 4.56 -16.88
C GLN A 171 15.20 5.51 -16.27
N SER A 172 15.56 6.77 -15.99
CA SER A 172 14.61 7.73 -15.42
C SER A 172 13.46 8.06 -16.38
N GLU A 173 13.75 8.21 -17.67
CA GLU A 173 12.74 8.50 -18.70
C GLU A 173 11.79 7.32 -18.90
N GLU A 174 12.33 6.10 -18.93
CA GLU A 174 11.55 4.87 -19.01
C GLU A 174 10.63 4.72 -17.79
N ARG A 175 11.15 4.89 -16.58
CA ARG A 175 10.38 4.76 -15.33
C ARG A 175 9.36 5.87 -15.17
N LEU A 176 9.67 7.10 -15.60
CA LEU A 176 8.70 8.20 -15.62
C LEU A 176 7.55 7.92 -16.59
N THR A 177 7.84 7.36 -17.76
CA THR A 177 6.82 6.94 -18.74
C THR A 177 5.93 5.85 -18.16
N SER A 178 6.52 4.82 -17.57
CA SER A 178 5.77 3.73 -16.91
C SER A 178 4.89 4.26 -15.77
N LEU A 179 5.40 5.15 -14.92
CA LEU A 179 4.62 5.78 -13.85
C LEU A 179 3.46 6.62 -14.40
N SER A 180 3.69 7.37 -15.48
CA SER A 180 2.65 8.15 -16.16
C SER A 180 1.53 7.24 -16.67
N ASN A 181 1.87 6.10 -17.27
CA ASN A 181 0.90 5.12 -17.73
C ASN A 181 0.09 4.53 -16.57
N GLN A 182 0.75 4.16 -15.47
CA GLN A 182 0.07 3.65 -14.28
C GLN A 182 -0.94 4.65 -13.75
N VAL A 183 -0.54 5.92 -13.58
CA VAL A 183 -1.42 6.99 -13.10
C VAL A 183 -2.62 7.18 -14.04
N LYS A 184 -2.39 7.21 -15.36
CA LYS A 184 -3.48 7.34 -16.34
C LYS A 184 -4.47 6.18 -16.23
N LEU A 185 -3.98 4.94 -16.16
CA LEU A 185 -4.81 3.75 -16.02
C LEU A 185 -5.60 3.76 -14.70
N THR A 186 -4.95 4.05 -13.56
CA THR A 186 -5.64 4.06 -12.27
C THR A 186 -6.67 5.19 -12.17
N ASN A 187 -6.38 6.37 -12.73
CA ASN A 187 -7.33 7.47 -12.78
C ASN A 187 -8.55 7.11 -13.64
N LEU A 188 -8.32 6.53 -14.82
CA LEU A 188 -9.38 6.07 -15.70
C LEU A 188 -10.27 5.02 -14.99
N SER A 189 -9.66 4.03 -14.34
CA SER A 189 -10.40 3.01 -13.58
C SER A 189 -11.24 3.62 -12.46
N LEU A 190 -10.67 4.56 -11.69
CA LEU A 190 -11.35 5.23 -10.59
C LEU A 190 -12.53 6.09 -11.07
N GLU A 191 -12.33 6.88 -12.13
CA GLU A 191 -13.39 7.72 -12.70
C GLU A 191 -14.52 6.86 -13.28
N LEU A 192 -14.16 5.79 -14.00
CA LEU A 192 -15.12 4.84 -14.58
C LEU A 192 -15.93 4.12 -13.49
N TYR A 193 -15.28 3.67 -12.42
CA TYR A 193 -15.96 3.08 -11.26
C TYR A 193 -16.87 4.09 -10.57
N GLY A 194 -16.42 5.34 -10.41
CA GLY A 194 -17.22 6.42 -9.84
C GLY A 194 -18.49 6.73 -10.65
N GLN A 195 -18.45 6.58 -11.98
CA GLN A 195 -19.64 6.66 -12.82
C GLN A 195 -20.56 5.45 -12.59
N TYR A 196 -20.02 4.23 -12.62
CA TYR A 196 -20.79 3.01 -12.39
C TYR A 196 -21.54 3.01 -11.05
N VAL A 197 -20.90 3.47 -9.96
CA VAL A 197 -21.56 3.57 -8.65
C VAL A 197 -22.75 4.54 -8.67
N LYS A 198 -22.72 5.58 -9.52
CA LYS A 198 -23.79 6.57 -9.63
C LYS A 198 -24.94 6.11 -10.51
N THR A 199 -24.64 5.47 -11.64
CA THR A 199 -25.64 5.16 -12.68
C THR A 199 -26.11 3.70 -12.64
N GLY A 200 -25.30 2.81 -12.06
CA GLY A 200 -25.48 1.37 -12.14
C GLY A 200 -25.15 0.82 -13.53
N PRO A 201 -25.62 -0.40 -13.85
CA PRO A 201 -25.46 -1.00 -15.17
C PRO A 201 -26.12 -0.15 -16.26
N ILE A 202 -25.55 -0.17 -17.45
CA ILE A 202 -26.09 0.54 -18.61
C ILE A 202 -27.49 0.02 -18.97
N ARG A 203 -28.39 0.94 -19.29
CA ARG A 203 -29.81 0.66 -19.57
C ARG A 203 -30.22 0.94 -21.01
N ASN A 204 -29.46 1.75 -21.74
CA ASN A 204 -29.77 2.17 -23.10
C ASN A 204 -28.52 2.40 -23.95
N PRO A 205 -28.65 2.44 -25.29
CA PRO A 205 -27.52 2.66 -26.19
C PRO A 205 -26.80 4.00 -26.01
N GLN A 206 -27.49 5.05 -25.56
CA GLN A 206 -26.90 6.38 -25.36
C GLN A 206 -25.92 6.37 -24.17
N GLU A 207 -26.27 5.70 -23.07
CA GLU A 207 -25.37 5.46 -21.95
C GLU A 207 -24.16 4.61 -22.37
N ALA A 208 -24.36 3.59 -23.21
CA ALA A 208 -23.26 2.78 -23.74
C ALA A 208 -22.28 3.64 -24.56
N GLN A 209 -22.80 4.46 -25.46
CA GLN A 209 -21.99 5.37 -26.29
C GLN A 209 -21.21 6.34 -25.42
N HIS A 210 -21.83 6.92 -24.38
CA HIS A 210 -21.15 7.83 -23.47
C HIS A 210 -19.97 7.17 -22.75
N ILE A 211 -20.14 5.95 -22.26
CA ILE A 211 -19.07 5.18 -21.59
C ILE A 211 -17.96 4.80 -22.58
N GLN A 212 -18.31 4.44 -23.81
CA GLN A 212 -17.35 4.14 -24.88
C GLN A 212 -16.49 5.37 -25.20
N GLU A 213 -17.12 6.51 -25.49
CA GLU A 213 -16.41 7.78 -25.78
C GLU A 213 -15.55 8.23 -24.60
N PHE A 214 -16.06 8.10 -23.37
CA PHE A 214 -15.31 8.41 -22.16
C PHE A 214 -14.07 7.53 -22.01
N PHE A 215 -14.19 6.22 -22.24
CA PHE A 215 -13.09 5.28 -22.12
C PHE A 215 -12.04 5.50 -23.21
N GLU A 216 -12.48 5.58 -24.48
CA GLU A 216 -11.60 5.74 -25.64
C GLU A 216 -10.82 7.06 -25.62
N SER A 217 -11.45 8.16 -25.19
CA SER A 217 -10.78 9.47 -25.11
C SER A 217 -9.71 9.55 -24.01
N ARG A 218 -9.73 8.66 -23.01
CA ARG A 218 -8.82 8.68 -21.85
C ARG A 218 -7.84 7.53 -21.81
N MET A 219 -8.13 6.43 -22.51
CA MET A 219 -7.26 5.27 -22.56
C MET A 219 -5.94 5.63 -23.24
N PRO A 220 -4.78 5.53 -22.55
CA PRO A 220 -3.49 5.81 -23.18
C PRO A 220 -3.21 4.80 -24.30
N ALA A 221 -2.50 5.25 -25.35
CA ALA A 221 -1.99 4.38 -26.39
C ALA A 221 -0.83 3.53 -25.84
N LEU A 222 -1.14 2.29 -25.44
CA LEU A 222 -0.20 1.38 -24.80
C LEU A 222 0.00 0.12 -25.64
N ASN A 223 1.26 -0.32 -25.74
CA ASN A 223 1.58 -1.67 -26.23
C ASN A 223 1.65 -2.62 -25.03
N PHE A 224 0.68 -3.52 -24.91
CA PHE A 224 0.58 -4.44 -23.77
C PHE A 224 1.86 -5.24 -23.52
N GLU A 225 2.57 -5.67 -24.58
CA GLU A 225 3.75 -6.53 -24.45
C GLU A 225 4.92 -5.83 -23.75
N THR A 226 5.05 -4.51 -23.94
CA THR A 226 6.15 -3.71 -23.40
C THR A 226 5.88 -3.16 -21.99
N LEU A 227 4.67 -3.33 -21.47
CA LEU A 227 4.30 -2.82 -20.15
C LEU A 227 4.96 -3.61 -19.01
N GLY A 228 5.26 -2.91 -17.91
CA GLY A 228 5.60 -3.51 -16.62
C GLY A 228 4.45 -4.32 -16.03
N PHE A 229 4.70 -5.04 -14.95
CA PHE A 229 3.70 -5.92 -14.33
C PHE A 229 2.47 -5.14 -13.83
N VAL A 230 2.69 -4.09 -13.06
CA VAL A 230 1.64 -3.23 -12.47
C VAL A 230 0.87 -2.50 -13.57
N GLU A 231 1.54 -2.06 -14.63
CA GLU A 231 0.89 -1.50 -15.82
C GLU A 231 -0.02 -2.53 -16.50
N LYS A 232 0.44 -3.77 -16.72
CA LYS A 232 -0.37 -4.86 -17.30
C LYS A 232 -1.58 -5.19 -16.43
N VAL A 233 -1.41 -5.25 -15.12
CA VAL A 233 -2.51 -5.48 -14.17
C VAL A 233 -3.54 -4.35 -14.24
N ASN A 234 -3.10 -3.09 -14.20
CA ASN A 234 -4.01 -1.94 -14.29
C ASN A 234 -4.69 -1.85 -15.66
N TYR A 235 -4.00 -2.21 -16.74
CA TYR A 235 -4.59 -2.33 -18.07
C TYR A 235 -5.74 -3.35 -18.07
N CYS A 236 -5.50 -4.56 -17.56
CA CYS A 236 -6.53 -5.59 -17.47
C CYS A 236 -7.70 -5.17 -16.57
N LYS A 237 -7.43 -4.50 -15.43
CA LYS A 237 -8.47 -3.96 -14.53
C LYS A 237 -9.35 -2.93 -15.24
N CYS A 238 -8.76 -1.98 -15.96
CA CYS A 238 -9.50 -0.96 -16.71
C CYS A 238 -10.44 -1.59 -17.74
N TYR A 239 -9.91 -2.46 -18.61
CA TYR A 239 -10.73 -3.11 -19.63
C TYR A 239 -11.77 -4.07 -19.05
N SER A 240 -11.43 -4.80 -17.97
CA SER A 240 -12.37 -5.66 -17.27
C SER A 240 -13.57 -4.86 -16.76
N LEU A 241 -13.34 -3.74 -16.07
CA LEU A 241 -14.40 -2.86 -15.55
C LEU A 241 -15.21 -2.24 -16.69
N TYR A 242 -14.54 -1.74 -17.73
CA TYR A 242 -15.19 -1.17 -18.91
C TYR A 242 -16.16 -2.14 -19.57
N HIS A 243 -15.71 -3.36 -19.84
CA HIS A 243 -16.55 -4.38 -20.45
C HIS A 243 -17.63 -4.90 -19.50
N TYR A 244 -17.37 -4.92 -18.19
CA TYR A 244 -18.40 -5.24 -17.20
C TYR A 244 -19.55 -4.22 -17.21
N ILE A 245 -19.24 -2.92 -17.23
CA ILE A 245 -20.24 -1.84 -17.26
C ILE A 245 -21.09 -1.92 -18.53
N LEU A 246 -20.45 -2.18 -19.67
CA LEU A 246 -21.09 -2.41 -20.97
C LEU A 246 -21.85 -3.75 -21.06
N GLN A 247 -21.81 -4.58 -20.02
CA GLN A 247 -22.38 -5.94 -20.02
C GLN A 247 -21.80 -6.83 -21.14
N ASN A 248 -20.59 -6.53 -21.62
CA ASN A 248 -19.85 -7.37 -22.56
C ASN A 248 -19.07 -8.44 -21.78
N PHE A 249 -19.80 -9.44 -21.29
CA PHE A 249 -19.24 -10.51 -20.45
C PHE A 249 -18.12 -11.33 -21.10
N PRO A 250 -18.12 -11.64 -22.41
CA PRO A 250 -17.00 -12.33 -23.05
C PRO A 250 -15.67 -11.56 -22.92
N GLN A 251 -15.72 -10.24 -23.13
CA GLN A 251 -14.52 -9.41 -23.01
C GLN A 251 -14.14 -9.20 -21.53
N HIS A 252 -15.12 -9.04 -20.64
CA HIS A 252 -14.86 -9.00 -19.20
C HIS A 252 -14.15 -10.27 -18.71
N PHE A 253 -14.60 -11.45 -19.13
CA PHE A 253 -13.94 -12.73 -18.86
C PHE A 253 -12.51 -12.77 -19.40
N ARG A 254 -12.30 -12.34 -20.66
CA ARG A 254 -10.96 -12.29 -21.25
C ARG A 254 -9.97 -11.50 -20.39
N TYR A 255 -10.33 -10.28 -19.98
CA TYR A 255 -9.40 -9.42 -19.24
C TYR A 255 -9.22 -9.83 -17.77
N THR A 256 -10.24 -10.38 -17.12
CA THR A 256 -10.10 -10.96 -15.77
C THR A 256 -9.20 -12.20 -15.78
N LYS A 257 -9.35 -13.08 -16.79
CA LYS A 257 -8.46 -14.21 -17.00
C LYS A 257 -7.01 -13.77 -17.24
N MET A 258 -6.80 -12.76 -18.09
CA MET A 258 -5.47 -12.19 -18.30
C MET A 258 -4.87 -11.62 -17.01
N TRP A 259 -5.65 -10.89 -16.22
CA TRP A 259 -5.23 -10.37 -14.92
C TRP A 259 -4.79 -11.51 -13.98
N VAL A 260 -5.63 -12.53 -13.77
CA VAL A 260 -5.29 -13.68 -12.92
C VAL A 260 -4.03 -14.38 -13.42
N ALA A 261 -3.91 -14.58 -14.73
CA ALA A 261 -2.74 -15.23 -15.34
C ALA A 261 -1.43 -14.46 -15.10
N LEU A 262 -1.44 -13.13 -15.03
CA LEU A 262 -0.24 -12.34 -14.70
C LEU A 262 0.33 -12.77 -13.33
N PHE A 263 -0.54 -12.94 -12.34
CA PHE A 263 -0.15 -13.37 -10.99
C PHE A 263 0.20 -14.85 -10.91
N GLU A 264 -0.53 -15.74 -11.61
CA GLU A 264 -0.16 -17.16 -11.66
C GLU A 264 1.23 -17.39 -12.27
N ASN A 265 1.59 -16.59 -13.27
CA ASN A 265 2.89 -16.64 -13.93
C ASN A 265 3.98 -15.87 -13.16
N ASN A 266 3.64 -15.17 -12.08
CA ASN A 266 4.58 -14.43 -11.25
C ASN A 266 4.32 -14.67 -9.75
N PRO A 267 4.85 -15.78 -9.18
CA PRO A 267 4.64 -16.14 -7.78
C PRO A 267 5.13 -15.08 -6.78
N ILE A 268 6.17 -14.31 -7.13
CA ILE A 268 6.69 -13.21 -6.29
C ILE A 268 5.62 -12.13 -6.15
N MET A 269 5.05 -11.66 -7.27
CA MET A 269 3.99 -10.65 -7.24
C MET A 269 2.71 -11.16 -6.58
N LYS A 270 2.39 -12.45 -6.74
CA LYS A 270 1.25 -13.09 -6.07
C LYS A 270 1.39 -13.15 -4.54
N GLN A 271 2.61 -13.28 -4.03
CA GLN A 271 2.86 -13.18 -2.59
C GLN A 271 2.95 -11.74 -2.11
N PHE A 272 3.49 -10.84 -2.94
CA PHE A 272 3.68 -9.44 -2.61
C PHE A 272 2.35 -8.65 -2.55
N ASP A 273 1.48 -8.83 -3.54
CA ASP A 273 0.15 -8.19 -3.59
C ASP A 273 -0.96 -9.24 -3.78
N PRO A 274 -1.23 -10.04 -2.74
CA PRO A 274 -2.23 -11.09 -2.83
C PRO A 274 -3.65 -10.51 -2.85
N GLU A 275 -3.88 -9.31 -2.34
CA GLU A 275 -5.19 -8.64 -2.34
C GLU A 275 -5.65 -8.33 -3.78
N THR A 276 -4.75 -7.80 -4.62
CA THR A 276 -5.05 -7.57 -6.03
C THR A 276 -5.26 -8.88 -6.78
N TYR A 277 -4.52 -9.94 -6.46
CA TYR A 277 -4.79 -11.27 -7.02
C TYR A 277 -6.18 -11.80 -6.63
N LEU A 278 -6.55 -11.73 -5.33
CA LEU A 278 -7.85 -12.18 -4.83
C LEU A 278 -9.01 -11.42 -5.50
N ARG A 279 -8.87 -10.11 -5.70
CA ARG A 279 -9.85 -9.32 -6.47
C ARG A 279 -9.96 -9.81 -7.91
N GLY A 280 -8.84 -10.08 -8.57
CA GLY A 280 -8.82 -10.65 -9.92
C GLY A 280 -9.55 -11.99 -10.00
N MET A 281 -9.31 -12.88 -9.03
CA MET A 281 -10.02 -14.16 -8.89
C MET A 281 -11.52 -13.98 -8.69
N ASN A 282 -11.94 -13.06 -7.81
CA ASN A 282 -13.35 -12.77 -7.59
C ASN A 282 -14.05 -12.27 -8.88
N HIS A 283 -13.39 -11.39 -9.63
CA HIS A 283 -13.92 -10.95 -10.93
C HIS A 283 -13.96 -12.08 -11.97
N LEU A 284 -12.96 -12.96 -12.00
CA LEU A 284 -12.95 -14.13 -12.88
C LEU A 284 -14.11 -15.09 -12.57
N LEU A 285 -14.33 -15.39 -11.29
CA LEU A 285 -15.47 -16.21 -10.84
C LEU A 285 -16.80 -15.56 -11.22
N THR A 286 -16.94 -14.26 -10.97
CA THR A 286 -18.12 -13.48 -11.38
C THR A 286 -18.35 -13.57 -12.89
N ALA A 287 -17.29 -13.45 -13.70
CA ALA A 287 -17.38 -13.56 -15.16
C ALA A 287 -17.82 -14.96 -15.62
N LEU A 288 -17.27 -16.02 -15.00
CA LEU A 288 -17.65 -17.41 -15.28
C LEU A 288 -19.11 -17.70 -14.88
N PHE A 289 -19.57 -17.13 -13.77
CA PHE A 289 -20.96 -17.22 -13.34
C PHE A 289 -21.90 -16.60 -14.37
N TYR A 290 -21.64 -15.38 -14.82
CA TYR A 290 -22.46 -14.73 -15.86
C TYR A 290 -22.40 -15.44 -17.22
N ALA A 291 -21.30 -16.14 -17.51
CA ALA A 291 -21.17 -16.97 -18.71
C ALA A 291 -21.87 -18.33 -18.61
N GLY A 292 -22.33 -18.75 -17.43
CA GLY A 292 -22.89 -20.08 -17.18
C GLY A 292 -21.87 -21.22 -17.27
N ASP A 293 -20.57 -20.92 -17.20
CA ASP A 293 -19.49 -21.91 -17.29
C ASP A 293 -19.23 -22.54 -15.90
N VAL A 294 -20.17 -23.41 -15.48
CA VAL A 294 -20.20 -24.01 -14.13
C VAL A 294 -18.94 -24.82 -13.84
N GLU A 295 -18.47 -25.63 -14.79
CA GLU A 295 -17.32 -26.51 -14.61
C GLU A 295 -16.04 -25.72 -14.32
N ARG A 296 -15.77 -24.66 -15.11
CA ARG A 296 -14.60 -23.81 -14.86
C ARG A 296 -14.78 -22.97 -13.61
N HIS A 297 -15.99 -22.50 -13.32
CA HIS A 297 -16.26 -21.77 -12.07
C HIS A 297 -15.89 -22.61 -10.85
N GLU A 298 -16.36 -23.86 -10.76
CA GLU A 298 -16.03 -24.77 -9.65
C GLU A 298 -14.52 -25.05 -9.56
N THR A 299 -13.86 -25.17 -10.71
CA THR A 299 -12.41 -25.39 -10.77
C THR A 299 -11.63 -24.20 -10.20
N GLU A 300 -11.95 -22.99 -10.64
CA GLU A 300 -11.28 -21.77 -10.16
C GLU A 300 -11.63 -21.44 -8.70
N LEU A 301 -12.84 -21.79 -8.24
CA LEU A 301 -13.22 -21.64 -6.85
C LEU A 301 -12.36 -22.53 -5.95
N LYS A 302 -12.16 -23.80 -6.32
CA LYS A 302 -11.25 -24.71 -5.60
C LYS A 302 -9.80 -24.21 -5.63
N ASN A 303 -9.38 -23.53 -6.70
CA ASN A 303 -8.04 -22.90 -6.76
C ASN A 303 -7.95 -21.76 -5.74
N LEU A 304 -8.96 -20.89 -5.69
CA LEU A 304 -9.06 -19.79 -4.74
C LEU A 304 -9.07 -20.28 -3.29
N GLU A 305 -9.91 -21.27 -2.96
CA GLU A 305 -9.99 -21.86 -1.62
C GLU A 305 -8.64 -22.45 -1.17
N ARG A 306 -7.96 -23.19 -2.06
CA ARG A 306 -6.61 -23.71 -1.77
C ARG A 306 -5.59 -22.61 -1.53
N PHE A 307 -5.64 -21.53 -2.32
CA PHE A 307 -4.77 -20.38 -2.12
C PHE A 307 -5.04 -19.71 -0.77
N ILE A 308 -6.31 -19.51 -0.41
CA ILE A 308 -6.69 -18.90 0.87
C ILE A 308 -6.19 -19.75 2.04
N LEU A 309 -6.46 -21.07 2.01
CA LEU A 309 -6.03 -21.99 3.06
C LEU A 309 -4.50 -22.01 3.24
N LYS A 310 -3.74 -21.98 2.14
CA LYS A 310 -2.27 -21.99 2.19
C LYS A 310 -1.69 -20.70 2.76
N ASN A 311 -2.38 -19.57 2.60
CA ASN A 311 -1.88 -18.24 2.96
C ASN A 311 -2.62 -17.61 4.17
N ALA A 312 -3.43 -18.40 4.89
CA ALA A 312 -4.26 -17.93 6.00
C ALA A 312 -3.47 -17.16 7.07
N GLU A 313 -2.22 -17.53 7.33
CA GLU A 313 -1.36 -16.87 8.32
C GLU A 313 -0.67 -15.61 7.79
N SER A 314 -0.55 -15.46 6.47
CA SER A 314 0.10 -14.30 5.82
C SER A 314 -0.88 -13.19 5.44
N PHE A 315 -2.17 -13.49 5.38
CA PHE A 315 -3.20 -12.47 5.26
C PHE A 315 -3.27 -11.67 6.56
N ASP A 316 -2.80 -10.43 6.50
CA ASP A 316 -2.91 -9.50 7.61
C ASP A 316 -4.39 -9.42 8.03
N THR A 317 -4.65 -9.35 9.34
CA THR A 317 -6.00 -9.38 9.95
C THR A 317 -6.95 -8.25 9.52
N ASN A 318 -6.55 -7.41 8.55
CA ASN A 318 -7.32 -6.30 8.00
C ASN A 318 -7.90 -6.60 6.60
N LEU A 319 -7.74 -7.82 6.08
CA LEU A 319 -8.49 -8.27 4.89
C LEU A 319 -9.94 -8.52 5.30
N GLU A 320 -10.76 -7.48 5.24
CA GLU A 320 -12.20 -7.65 5.09
C GLU A 320 -12.43 -8.26 3.69
N VAL A 321 -12.61 -9.59 3.67
CA VAL A 321 -13.01 -10.37 2.47
C VAL A 321 -14.46 -10.10 2.13
#